data_AF-A0A151KYH7-F1
#
_entry.id   AF-A0A151KYH7-F1
#
_cell.length_a   1.000
_cell.length_b   1.000
_cell.length_c   1.000
_cell.angle_alpha   90.00
_cell.angle_beta   90.00
_cell.angle_gamma   90.00
#
_symmetry.space_group_name_H-M   'P 1'
#
loop_
_entity.id
_entity.type
_entity.pdbx_description
1 polymer ?
#
loop_
_entity_poly.entity_id
_entity_poly.type
_entity_poly.pdbx_seq_one_letter_code
_entity_poly.pdbx_strand_id
1 'polypeptide(L)'
;MTNNEPKAVTYDRYGRMNYHPDFHGNQGKPWITIDEQFLIDNYESMGPEQVSFALERTIHTVMTRVYQLRKKGLMSKPAKIKRHRRMRQNVN
;
A
#
# COMPACT_ATOMS: atom_id res chain seq x y z
N MET A 1 -33.92 -2.31 5.31
CA MET A 1 -33.12 -2.02 6.52
C MET A 1 -31.81 -2.77 6.36
N THR A 2 -30.74 -2.11 5.90
CA THR A 2 -29.44 -2.77 5.74
C THR A 2 -28.81 -2.91 7.12
N ASN A 3 -28.55 -4.14 7.53
CA ASN A 3 -27.95 -4.49 8.81
C ASN A 3 -26.65 -3.71 9.01
N ASN A 4 -26.67 -2.75 9.93
CA ASN A 4 -25.57 -1.84 10.25
C ASN A 4 -24.62 -2.51 11.25
N GLU A 5 -24.25 -3.76 10.98
CA GLU A 5 -23.26 -4.48 11.78
C GLU A 5 -21.87 -4.08 11.29
N PRO A 6 -20.97 -3.63 12.18
CA PRO A 6 -19.61 -3.29 11.79
C PRO A 6 -18.95 -4.53 11.19
N LYS A 7 -18.49 -4.41 9.95
CA LYS A 7 -17.78 -5.51 9.30
C LYS A 7 -16.51 -5.79 10.11
N ALA A 8 -16.24 -7.05 10.40
CA ALA A 8 -14.99 -7.41 11.07
C ALA A 8 -13.80 -7.19 10.13
N VAL A 9 -12.72 -6.63 10.67
CA VAL A 9 -11.45 -6.53 9.96
C VAL A 9 -10.87 -7.94 9.78
N THR A 10 -10.39 -8.25 8.58
CA THR A 10 -9.74 -9.53 8.26
C THR A 10 -8.42 -9.26 7.54
N TYR A 11 -7.52 -10.23 7.58
CA TYR A 11 -6.18 -10.12 7.03
C TYR A 11 -5.88 -11.28 6.08
N ASP A 12 -5.03 -11.03 5.09
CA ASP A 12 -4.51 -12.09 4.23
C ASP A 12 -3.34 -12.85 4.90
N ARG A 13 -2.83 -13.89 4.22
CA ARG A 13 -1.69 -14.70 4.69
C ARG A 13 -0.39 -13.92 4.92
N TYR A 14 -0.31 -12.66 4.50
CA TYR A 14 0.86 -11.79 4.67
C TYR A 14 0.61 -10.72 5.74
N GLY A 15 -0.53 -10.78 6.45
CA GLY A 15 -0.91 -9.80 7.48
C GLY A 15 -1.44 -8.49 6.91
N ARG A 16 -1.78 -8.42 5.62
CA ARG A 16 -2.33 -7.19 5.01
C ARG A 16 -3.83 -7.16 5.21
N MET A 17 -4.37 -6.00 5.59
CA MET A 17 -5.81 -5.82 5.74
C MET A 17 -6.53 -6.10 4.40
N ASN A 18 -7.53 -6.98 4.44
CA ASN A 18 -8.45 -7.20 3.32
C ASN A 18 -9.35 -5.97 3.12
N TYR A 19 -10.08 -5.92 2.00
CA TYR A 19 -11.04 -4.83 1.77
C TYR A 19 -12.04 -4.66 2.93
N HIS A 20 -12.18 -3.42 3.35
CA HIS A 20 -13.03 -3.01 4.46
C HIS A 20 -13.66 -1.66 4.10
N PRO A 21 -14.99 -1.53 4.11
CA PRO A 21 -15.67 -0.32 3.63
C PRO A 21 -15.23 0.94 4.40
N ASP A 22 -15.02 0.83 5.71
CA ASP A 22 -14.67 1.98 6.55
C ASP A 22 -13.23 2.50 6.36
N PHE A 23 -12.33 1.67 5.80
CA PHE A 23 -10.93 2.04 5.59
C PHE A 23 -10.56 2.21 4.12
N HIS A 24 -11.38 1.69 3.20
CA HIS A 24 -11.04 1.58 1.80
C HIS A 24 -12.09 2.24 0.88
N GLY A 25 -12.53 3.43 1.27
CA GLY A 25 -13.55 4.23 0.57
C GLY A 25 -13.19 4.59 -0.88
N ASN A 26 -11.91 4.57 -1.25
CA ASN A 26 -11.42 4.83 -2.61
C ASN A 26 -11.05 3.55 -3.38
N GLN A 27 -11.37 2.37 -2.88
CA GLN A 27 -11.12 1.13 -3.60
C GLN A 27 -11.89 1.09 -4.94
N GLY A 28 -11.19 0.72 -6.02
CA GLY A 28 -11.78 0.64 -7.37
C GLY A 28 -11.98 1.97 -8.08
N LYS A 29 -11.86 3.12 -7.39
CA LYS A 29 -11.92 4.44 -8.03
C LYS A 29 -10.66 4.70 -8.88
N PRO A 30 -10.73 5.49 -9.95
CA PRO A 30 -9.55 5.92 -10.71
C PRO A 30 -8.49 6.58 -9.81
N TRP A 31 -7.23 6.49 -10.20
CA TRP A 31 -6.15 7.25 -9.57
C TRP A 31 -6.15 8.66 -10.15
N ILE A 32 -6.36 9.66 -9.29
CA ILE A 32 -6.24 11.07 -9.68
C ILE A 32 -4.82 11.57 -9.43
N THR A 33 -4.43 12.65 -10.09
CA THR A 33 -3.05 13.17 -10.05
C THR A 33 -2.54 13.42 -8.63
N ILE A 34 -3.40 13.91 -7.73
CA ILE A 34 -3.02 14.17 -6.33
C ILE A 34 -2.77 12.88 -5.53
N ASP A 35 -3.58 11.83 -5.73
CA ASP A 35 -3.36 10.51 -5.12
C ASP A 35 -2.02 9.91 -5.55
N GLU A 36 -1.71 10.02 -6.85
CA GLU A 36 -0.47 9.50 -7.41
C GLU A 36 0.76 10.26 -6.91
N GLN A 37 0.67 11.59 -6.86
CA GLN A 37 1.74 12.42 -6.34
C GLN A 37 2.01 12.09 -4.87
N PHE A 38 0.95 11.99 -4.05
CA PHE A 38 1.06 11.58 -2.65
C PHE A 38 1.72 10.20 -2.53
N LEU A 39 1.30 9.23 -3.35
CA LEU A 39 1.89 7.89 -3.37
C LEU A 39 3.40 7.94 -3.67
N ILE A 40 3.81 8.68 -4.70
CA ILE A 40 5.21 8.79 -5.11
C ILE A 40 6.07 9.38 -4.00
N ASP A 41 5.59 10.45 -3.38
CA ASP A 41 6.35 11.23 -2.40
C ASP A 41 6.51 10.51 -1.05
N ASN A 42 5.53 9.67 -0.68
CA ASN A 42 5.44 9.14 0.68
C ASN A 42 5.68 7.64 0.82
N TYR A 43 5.64 6.86 -0.26
CA TYR A 43 5.66 5.39 -0.14
C TYR A 43 6.93 4.82 0.51
N GLU A 44 8.10 5.39 0.22
CA GLU A 44 9.37 4.88 0.77
C GLU A 44 9.54 5.25 2.25
N SER A 45 9.03 6.40 2.68
CA SER A 45 9.17 6.90 4.05
C SER A 45 8.09 6.35 4.98
N MET A 46 6.83 6.35 4.54
CA MET A 46 5.70 5.90 5.33
C MET A 46 5.49 4.39 5.27
N GLY A 47 5.84 3.75 4.15
CA GLY A 47 5.55 2.35 3.90
C GLY A 47 4.11 2.10 3.38
N PRO A 48 3.85 0.87 2.92
CA PRO A 48 2.64 0.55 2.16
C PRO A 48 1.35 0.49 2.98
N GLU A 49 1.43 0.23 4.28
CA GLU A 49 0.27 0.17 5.18
C GLU A 49 -0.24 1.58 5.51
N GLN A 50 0.65 2.48 5.90
CA GLN A 50 0.33 3.87 6.21
C GLN A 50 -0.21 4.61 4.97
N VAL A 51 0.39 4.37 3.80
CA VAL A 51 -0.12 4.93 2.54
C VAL A 51 -1.46 4.33 2.13
N SER A 52 -1.71 3.05 2.46
CA SER A 52 -3.01 2.39 2.23
C SER A 52 -4.14 3.08 2.99
N PHE A 53 -3.92 3.42 4.26
CA PHE A 53 -4.88 4.20 5.04
C PHE A 53 -5.03 5.63 4.51
N ALA A 54 -3.93 6.32 4.21
CA ALA A 54 -3.96 7.70 3.74
C ALA A 54 -4.71 7.87 2.40
N LEU A 55 -4.63 6.87 1.52
CA LEU A 55 -5.30 6.89 0.22
C LEU A 55 -6.65 6.15 0.21
N GLU A 56 -7.05 5.58 1.34
CA GLU A 56 -8.25 4.74 1.49
C GLU A 56 -8.34 3.63 0.43
N ARG A 57 -7.23 2.93 0.20
CA ARG A 57 -7.12 1.83 -0.78
C ARG A 57 -6.37 0.69 -0.14
N THR A 58 -6.68 -0.56 -0.52
CA THR A 58 -5.98 -1.71 0.06
C THR A 58 -4.46 -1.65 -0.17
N ILE A 59 -3.69 -2.20 0.77
CA ILE A 59 -2.23 -2.35 0.66
C ILE A 59 -1.84 -2.99 -0.68
N HIS A 60 -2.58 -4.01 -1.11
CA HIS A 60 -2.36 -4.67 -2.39
C HIS A 60 -2.49 -3.72 -3.59
N THR A 61 -3.55 -2.89 -3.61
CA THR A 61 -3.76 -1.91 -4.68
C THR A 61 -2.66 -0.85 -4.70
N VAL A 62 -2.24 -0.35 -3.54
CA VAL A 62 -1.13 0.59 -3.40
C VAL A 62 0.17 0.00 -3.94
N MET A 63 0.56 -1.20 -3.49
CA MET A 63 1.76 -1.90 -3.96
C MET A 63 1.74 -2.14 -5.48
N THR A 64 0.57 -2.48 -6.02
CA THR A 64 0.38 -2.69 -7.46
C THR A 64 0.58 -1.39 -8.24
N ARG A 65 0.05 -0.27 -7.74
CA ARG A 65 0.23 1.04 -8.39
C ARG A 65 1.69 1.48 -8.36
N VAL A 66 2.38 1.32 -7.23
CA VAL A 66 3.82 1.57 -7.11
C VAL A 66 4.62 0.77 -8.13
N TYR A 67 4.31 -0.53 -8.27
CA TYR A 67 4.95 -1.36 -9.29
C TYR A 67 4.74 -0.80 -10.70
N GLN A 68 3.52 -0.38 -11.04
CA GLN A 68 3.20 0.21 -12.34
C GLN A 68 3.95 1.54 -12.58
N LEU A 69 3.99 2.43 -11.59
CA LEU A 69 4.67 3.71 -11.66
C LEU A 69 6.18 3.54 -11.84
N ARG A 70 6.79 2.63 -11.07
CA ARG A 70 8.21 2.29 -11.21
C ARG A 70 8.54 1.65 -12.56
N LYS A 71 7.63 0.83 -13.10
CA LYS A 71 7.78 0.25 -14.45
C LYS A 71 7.73 1.33 -15.54
N LYS A 72 6.93 2.38 -15.34
CA LYS A 72 6.84 3.54 -16.23
C LYS A 72 7.97 4.56 -16.05
N GLY A 73 8.82 4.41 -15.04
CA GLY A 73 9.87 5.39 -14.71
C GLY A 73 9.37 6.64 -13.99
N LEU A 74 8.11 6.66 -13.55
CA LEU A 74 7.50 7.80 -12.85
C LEU A 74 7.79 7.80 -11.35
N MET A 75 8.31 6.69 -10.82
CA MET A 75 8.68 6.55 -9.42
C MET A 75 10.02 5.83 -9.32
N SER A 76 10.88 6.30 -8.41
CA SER A 76 12.18 5.68 -8.16
C SER A 76 12.03 4.28 -7.57
N LYS A 77 13.01 3.41 -7.87
CA LYS A 77 13.15 2.11 -7.20
C LYS A 77 13.99 2.30 -5.94
N PRO A 78 13.71 1.55 -4.85
CA PRO A 78 14.53 1.63 -3.66
C PRO A 78 15.97 1.21 -3.99
N ALA A 79 16.94 1.96 -3.47
CA ALA A 79 18.36 1.65 -3.67
C ALA A 79 18.68 0.23 -3.18
N LYS A 80 19.31 -0.56 -4.06
CA LYS A 80 19.71 -1.99 -3.91
C LYS A 80 19.26 -2.68 -2.60
N ILE A 81 18.14 -3.41 -2.68
CA ILE A 81 17.71 -4.31 -1.60
C ILE A 81 18.79 -5.38 -1.39
N LYS A 82 19.34 -5.49 -0.17
CA LYS A 82 20.21 -6.61 0.22
C LYS A 82 19.38 -7.90 0.22
N ARG A 83 19.40 -8.63 -0.89
CA ARG A 83 18.59 -9.84 -1.10
C ARG A 83 19.12 -11.06 -0.34
N HIS A 84 20.43 -11.15 -0.17
CA HIS A 84 21.03 -12.31 0.49
C HIS A 84 20.83 -12.25 2.00
N ARG A 85 20.33 -13.35 2.57
CA ARG A 85 20.19 -13.53 4.02
C ARG A 85 21.47 -13.15 4.77
N ARG A 86 22.66 -13.49 4.23
CA ARG A 86 23.97 -13.14 4.83
C ARG A 86 24.22 -11.63 4.99
N MET A 87 23.57 -10.80 4.17
CA MET A 87 23.80 -9.35 4.12
C MET A 87 22.83 -8.57 5.01
N ARG A 88 21.79 -9.25 5.54
CA ARG A 88 20.91 -8.71 6.58
C ARG A 88 21.61 -8.92 7.92
N GLN A 89 22.39 -7.94 8.37
CA GLN A 89 22.98 -8.00 9.70
C GLN A 89 21.84 -8.00 10.73
N ASN A 90 21.91 -8.94 11.68
CA ASN A 90 21.10 -8.91 12.89
C ASN A 90 21.51 -7.66 13.68
N VAL A 91 20.64 -6.65 13.70
CA VAL A 91 20.77 -5.56 14.65
C VAL A 91 20.12 -6.08 15.93
N ASN A 92 20.93 -6.28 16.96
CA ASN A 92 20.53 -6.65 18.32
C ASN A 92 19.64 -5.57 18.94
#